data_AF-A0A838QYF7-F1
#
_entry.id   AF-A0A838QYF7-F1
#
_cell.length_a   1.000
_cell.length_b   1.000
_cell.length_c   1.000
_cell.angle_alpha   90.00
_cell.angle_beta   90.00
_cell.angle_gamma   90.00
#
_symmetry.space_group_name_H-M   'P 1'
#
loop_
_entity.id
_entity.type
_entity.pdbx_description
1 polymer ?
#
loop_
_entity_poly.entity_id
_entity_poly.type
_entity_poly.pdbx_seq_one_letter_code
_entity_poly.pdbx_strand_id
1 'polypeptide(L)'
;MSSWQYILASLRHYHRVHLAVAAGVAVATAVITGALLVGDSMRGSLRGLAFKSLGRIDAVLLAEHPFREAMVDEWQAAPTLKERGTKAVPLMLTQGSAVFRSDAGDVRRAAQLQVIGAPPEFWSLALKRGAAPVERGNEIALASSVAEELGVKVGDAILLRLPAASRIPADSTLGEKEETAASRRFTVAAILDPDDDATFTRFSLRPSQQAPRNAFVPLETMQDLLELDGKANAVALSANELGPDGALPRPIIAEKREDGLLPEVSDYGLKVERIKLGENNQHAYLRISADRLVLPPHVVEVVDDLYANSGVQPVVTYLANRIAAGEKSIPYSTIVGVDSTAELGPLLDDAGKPIKLADDEVALNDWAANELG
;
A
#
# COMPACT_ATOMS: atom_id res chain seq x y z
N MET A 1 74.72 33.68 4.46
CA MET A 1 73.74 33.14 3.48
C MET A 1 72.43 33.01 4.20
N SER A 2 71.34 33.59 3.68
CA SER A 2 70.05 33.46 4.34
C SER A 2 69.50 32.05 4.16
N SER A 3 68.75 31.53 5.14
CA SER A 3 68.18 30.18 5.08
C SER A 3 67.37 29.94 3.79
N TRP A 4 66.72 30.98 3.28
CA TRP A 4 66.00 31.00 2.01
C TRP A 4 66.87 30.73 0.77
N GLN A 5 68.09 31.27 0.72
CA GLN A 5 69.01 31.02 -0.39
C GLN A 5 69.45 29.55 -0.44
N TYR A 6 69.63 28.93 0.74
CA TYR A 6 69.98 27.52 0.85
C TYR A 6 68.82 26.60 0.41
N ILE A 7 67.58 26.95 0.78
CA ILE A 7 66.37 26.23 0.38
C ILE A 7 66.18 26.28 -1.15
N LEU A 8 66.34 27.46 -1.77
CA LEU A 8 66.22 27.58 -3.23
C LEU A 8 67.34 26.85 -3.99
N ALA A 9 68.58 26.90 -3.49
CA ALA A 9 69.69 26.17 -4.09
C ALA A 9 69.47 24.66 -4.02
N SER A 10 68.95 24.16 -2.89
CA SER A 10 68.59 22.75 -2.69
C SER A 10 67.45 22.31 -3.63
N LEU A 11 66.38 23.11 -3.74
CA LEU A 11 65.26 22.86 -4.66
C LEU A 11 65.72 22.75 -6.11
N ARG A 12 66.69 23.60 -6.52
CA ARG A 12 67.24 23.59 -7.88
C ARG A 12 68.16 22.39 -8.12
N HIS A 13 68.98 22.01 -7.13
CA HIS A 13 69.87 20.86 -7.23
C HIS A 13 69.09 19.54 -7.34
N TYR A 14 68.06 19.33 -6.51
CA TYR A 14 67.23 18.13 -6.50
C TYR A 14 65.92 18.26 -7.31
N HIS A 15 65.90 19.10 -8.35
CA HIS A 15 64.67 19.46 -9.08
C HIS A 15 63.85 18.25 -9.58
N ARG A 16 64.50 17.14 -10.00
CA ARG A 16 63.80 15.94 -10.49
C ARG A 16 62.94 15.27 -9.40
N VAL A 17 63.46 15.20 -8.18
CA VAL A 17 62.76 14.59 -7.04
C VAL A 17 61.61 15.50 -6.59
N HIS A 18 61.87 16.81 -6.48
CA HIS A 18 60.83 17.78 -6.12
C HIS A 18 59.72 17.86 -7.17
N LEU A 19 60.03 17.73 -8.47
CA LEU A 19 59.04 17.72 -9.54
C LEU A 19 58.19 16.45 -9.52
N ALA A 20 58.77 15.29 -9.20
CA ALA A 20 58.03 14.05 -8.99
C ALA A 20 57.07 14.15 -7.78
N VAL A 21 57.53 14.73 -6.66
CA VAL A 21 56.68 14.98 -5.48
C VAL A 21 55.56 15.97 -5.81
N ALA A 22 55.87 17.07 -6.50
CA ALA A 22 54.88 18.07 -6.92
C ALA A 22 53.83 17.46 -7.86
N ALA A 23 54.24 16.64 -8.82
CA ALA A 23 53.33 15.91 -9.70
C ALA A 23 52.44 14.93 -8.90
N GLY A 24 53.01 14.20 -7.94
CA GLY A 24 52.25 13.32 -7.05
C GLY A 24 51.20 14.07 -6.23
N VAL A 25 51.56 15.23 -5.65
CA VAL A 25 50.64 16.11 -4.91
C VAL A 25 49.56 16.68 -5.83
N ALA A 26 49.92 17.08 -7.06
CA ALA A 26 48.95 17.58 -8.04
C ALA A 26 47.93 16.52 -8.43
N VAL A 27 48.38 15.29 -8.71
CA VAL A 27 47.50 14.14 -9.02
C VAL A 27 46.62 13.80 -7.82
N ALA A 28 47.19 13.68 -6.62
CA ALA A 28 46.43 13.37 -5.41
C ALA A 28 45.35 14.43 -5.13
N THR A 29 45.71 15.71 -5.22
CA THR A 29 44.75 16.81 -5.06
C THR A 29 43.65 16.75 -6.12
N ALA A 30 43.99 16.53 -7.39
CA ALA A 30 43.02 16.44 -8.48
C ALA A 30 42.04 15.26 -8.32
N VAL A 31 42.52 14.11 -7.84
CA VAL A 31 41.67 12.95 -7.56
C VAL A 31 40.72 13.24 -6.39
N ILE A 32 41.20 13.86 -5.31
CA ILE A 32 40.38 14.20 -4.14
C ILE A 32 39.32 15.24 -4.51
N THR A 33 39.70 16.30 -5.23
CA THR A 33 38.74 17.33 -5.66
C THR A 33 37.72 16.77 -6.65
N GLY A 34 38.16 15.93 -7.60
CA GLY A 34 37.25 15.24 -8.53
C GLY A 34 36.23 14.37 -7.82
N ALA A 35 36.66 13.57 -6.83
CA ALA A 35 35.76 12.72 -6.05
C ALA A 35 34.75 13.53 -5.23
N LEU A 36 35.18 14.64 -4.61
CA LEU A 36 34.28 15.53 -3.86
C LEU A 36 33.25 16.21 -4.77
N LEU A 37 33.67 16.69 -5.95
CA LEU A 37 32.77 17.36 -6.90
C LEU A 37 31.70 16.40 -7.45
N VAL A 38 32.09 15.17 -7.81
CA VAL A 38 31.16 14.13 -8.28
C VAL A 38 30.18 13.74 -7.18
N GLY A 39 30.67 13.59 -5.94
CA GLY A 39 29.83 13.27 -4.79
C GLY A 39 28.79 14.34 -4.50
N ASP A 40 29.17 15.62 -4.55
CA ASP A 40 28.24 16.73 -4.33
C ASP A 40 27.21 16.87 -5.45
N SER A 41 27.65 16.73 -6.72
CA SER A 41 26.75 16.73 -7.88
C SER A 41 25.72 15.60 -7.81
N MET A 42 26.15 14.36 -7.53
CA MET A 42 25.23 13.23 -7.40
C MET A 42 24.25 13.43 -6.23
N ARG A 43 24.74 13.92 -5.08
CA ARG A 43 23.87 14.23 -3.92
C ARG A 43 22.84 15.30 -4.27
N GLY A 44 23.25 16.36 -4.97
CA GLY A 44 22.36 17.40 -5.47
C GLY A 44 21.29 16.85 -6.40
N SER A 45 21.68 16.04 -7.39
CA SER A 45 20.75 15.41 -8.34
C SER A 45 19.77 14.47 -7.65
N LEU A 46 20.23 13.60 -6.75
CA LEU A 46 19.37 12.67 -6.00
C LEU A 46 18.39 13.42 -5.09
N ARG A 47 18.84 14.51 -4.45
CA ARG A 47 17.98 15.37 -3.64
C ARG A 47 16.92 16.06 -4.49
N GLY A 48 17.28 16.58 -5.66
CA GLY A 48 16.33 17.17 -6.60
C GLY A 48 15.28 16.16 -7.08
N LEU A 49 15.70 14.94 -7.40
CA LEU A 49 14.79 13.85 -7.77
C LEU A 49 13.84 13.48 -6.64
N ALA A 50 14.31 13.44 -5.39
CA ALA A 50 13.46 13.17 -4.23
C ALA A 50 12.37 14.24 -4.07
N PHE A 51 12.71 15.53 -4.15
CA PHE A 51 11.73 16.61 -4.08
C PHE A 51 10.71 16.56 -5.23
N LYS A 52 11.15 16.30 -6.46
CA LYS A 52 10.23 16.13 -7.59
C LYS A 52 9.31 14.91 -7.42
N SER A 53 9.77 13.86 -6.75
CA SER A 53 9.00 12.61 -6.58
C SER A 53 8.05 12.66 -5.38
N LEU A 54 8.27 13.53 -4.39
CA LEU A 54 7.43 13.62 -3.20
C LEU A 54 6.66 14.94 -3.11
N GLY A 55 7.05 15.98 -3.86
CA GLY A 55 6.47 17.30 -3.72
C GLY A 55 6.71 17.85 -2.31
N ARG A 56 5.62 18.27 -1.67
CA ARG A 56 5.57 18.73 -0.27
C ARG A 56 5.14 17.63 0.70
N ILE A 57 5.11 16.38 0.27
CA ILE A 57 4.73 15.24 1.10
C ILE A 57 5.91 14.88 1.99
N ASP A 58 5.71 14.94 3.30
CA ASP A 58 6.73 14.64 4.31
C ASP A 58 6.65 13.17 4.76
N ALA A 59 5.44 12.62 4.79
CA ALA A 59 5.19 11.25 5.19
C ALA A 59 4.05 10.65 4.36
N VAL A 60 4.10 9.33 4.17
CA VAL A 60 3.01 8.57 3.57
C VAL A 60 2.69 7.41 4.48
N LEU A 61 1.44 7.34 4.95
CA LEU A 61 0.91 6.16 5.60
C LEU A 61 0.49 5.20 4.48
N LEU A 62 1.06 4.00 4.47
CA LEU A 62 0.63 2.90 3.61
C LEU A 62 -0.02 1.84 4.46
N ALA A 63 -1.28 1.53 4.16
CA ALA A 63 -1.97 0.44 4.82
C ALA A 63 -1.86 -0.82 3.96
N GLU A 64 -1.79 -1.97 4.63
CA GLU A 64 -1.89 -3.25 3.96
C GLU A 64 -3.32 -3.50 3.42
N HIS A 65 -4.33 -2.90 4.05
CA HIS A 65 -5.76 -3.04 3.74
C HIS A 65 -6.39 -1.70 3.40
N PRO A 66 -7.39 -1.67 2.49
CA PRO A 66 -8.19 -0.49 2.28
C PRO A 66 -8.99 -0.11 3.55
N PHE A 67 -8.69 1.05 4.13
CA PHE A 67 -9.38 1.67 5.25
C PHE A 67 -10.42 2.68 4.76
N ARG A 68 -11.30 3.16 5.64
CA ARG A 68 -12.32 4.15 5.27
C ARG A 68 -11.69 5.51 5.03
N GLU A 69 -12.06 6.17 3.95
CA GLU A 69 -11.68 7.55 3.65
C GLU A 69 -12.08 8.50 4.79
N ALA A 70 -13.23 8.25 5.43
CA ALA A 70 -13.72 9.02 6.56
C ALA A 70 -12.73 9.08 7.75
N MET A 71 -11.91 8.04 7.95
CA MET A 71 -10.85 8.05 8.97
C MET A 71 -9.85 9.19 8.73
N VAL A 72 -9.56 9.50 7.46
CA VAL A 72 -8.65 10.59 7.08
C VAL A 72 -9.30 11.95 7.33
N ASP A 73 -10.59 12.09 7.05
CA ASP A 73 -11.35 13.32 7.35
C ASP A 73 -11.43 13.58 8.86
N GLU A 74 -11.72 12.54 9.65
CA GLU A 74 -11.71 12.59 11.11
C GLU A 74 -10.33 13.00 11.64
N TRP A 75 -9.26 12.43 11.07
CA TRP A 75 -7.89 12.77 11.45
C TRP A 75 -7.52 14.20 11.07
N GLN A 76 -7.89 14.66 9.87
CA GLN A 76 -7.72 16.03 9.41
C GLN A 76 -8.49 17.03 10.29
N ALA A 77 -9.64 16.61 10.84
CA ALA A 77 -10.46 17.41 11.74
C ALA A 77 -9.91 17.46 13.19
N ALA A 78 -9.02 16.55 13.57
CA ALA A 78 -8.46 16.46 14.92
C ALA A 78 -7.68 17.73 15.30
N PRO A 79 -7.76 18.18 16.57
CA PRO A 79 -7.04 19.37 17.04
C PRO A 79 -5.53 19.31 16.76
N THR A 80 -4.94 18.12 16.92
CA THR A 80 -3.52 17.84 16.70
C THR A 80 -3.04 18.19 15.29
N LEU A 81 -3.78 17.78 14.25
CA LEU A 81 -3.40 18.09 12.86
C LEU A 81 -3.71 19.55 12.50
N LYS A 82 -4.83 20.09 13.00
CA LYS A 82 -5.21 21.49 12.79
C LYS A 82 -4.20 22.45 13.36
N GLU A 83 -3.78 22.25 14.61
CA GLU A 83 -2.78 23.09 15.29
C GLU A 83 -1.42 23.03 14.59
N ARG A 84 -1.08 21.87 14.02
CA ARG A 84 0.17 21.68 13.25
C ARG A 84 0.07 22.13 11.79
N GLY A 85 -1.08 22.60 11.32
CA GLY A 85 -1.28 22.95 9.91
C GLY A 85 -1.00 21.78 8.95
N THR A 86 -1.17 20.54 9.40
CA THR A 86 -0.88 19.34 8.61
C THR A 86 -2.06 19.00 7.73
N LYS A 87 -1.77 18.76 6.45
CA LYS A 87 -2.74 18.26 5.48
C LYS A 87 -2.60 16.74 5.32
N ALA A 88 -3.69 16.02 5.50
CA ALA A 88 -3.82 14.60 5.21
C ALA A 88 -4.71 14.43 3.98
N VAL A 89 -4.24 13.64 3.00
CA VAL A 89 -4.97 13.42 1.75
C VAL A 89 -5.06 11.91 1.47
N PRO A 90 -6.27 11.34 1.36
CA PRO A 90 -6.45 9.93 1.05
C PRO A 90 -6.04 9.65 -0.40
N LEU A 91 -5.42 8.49 -0.63
CA LEU A 91 -5.00 8.03 -1.94
C LEU A 91 -5.31 6.54 -2.09
N MET A 92 -5.57 6.12 -3.32
CA MET A 92 -5.60 4.71 -3.69
C MET A 92 -4.43 4.40 -4.61
N LEU A 93 -3.50 3.56 -4.15
CA LEU A 93 -2.32 3.17 -4.89
C LEU A 93 -2.44 1.71 -5.30
N THR A 94 -2.33 1.44 -6.60
CA THR A 94 -2.26 0.06 -7.12
C THR A 94 -1.29 -0.03 -8.30
N GLN A 95 -1.10 -1.25 -8.78
CA GLN A 95 -0.42 -1.52 -10.04
C GLN A 95 -1.44 -1.86 -11.11
N GLY A 96 -1.18 -1.50 -12.36
CA GLY A 96 -2.11 -1.74 -13.45
C GLY A 96 -1.44 -1.88 -14.82
N SER A 97 -2.28 -2.03 -15.83
CA SER A 97 -1.87 -1.98 -17.23
C SER A 97 -2.89 -1.22 -18.06
N ALA A 98 -2.44 -0.58 -19.13
CA ALA A 98 -3.29 0.11 -20.07
C ALA A 98 -3.15 -0.51 -21.46
N VAL A 99 -4.25 -0.53 -22.20
CA VAL A 99 -4.31 -1.00 -23.59
C VAL A 99 -4.95 0.08 -24.45
N PHE A 100 -4.27 0.45 -25.52
CA PHE A 100 -4.83 1.29 -26.58
C PHE A 100 -5.09 0.45 -27.82
N ARG A 101 -6.22 0.69 -28.49
CA ARG A 101 -6.56 0.10 -29.78
C ARG A 101 -6.82 1.23 -30.75
N SER A 102 -6.02 1.33 -31.81
CA SER A 102 -6.24 2.32 -32.87
C SER A 102 -7.40 1.90 -33.78
N ASP A 103 -7.94 2.87 -34.53
CA ASP A 103 -8.97 2.61 -35.54
C ASP A 103 -8.48 1.69 -36.67
N ALA A 104 -7.17 1.67 -36.91
CA ALA A 104 -6.52 0.77 -37.87
C ALA A 104 -6.34 -0.67 -37.35
N GLY A 105 -6.72 -0.94 -36.09
CA GLY A 105 -6.64 -2.25 -35.46
C GLY A 105 -5.33 -2.53 -34.71
N ASP A 106 -4.39 -1.58 -34.67
CA ASP A 106 -3.15 -1.74 -33.91
C ASP A 106 -3.44 -1.74 -32.42
N VAL A 107 -2.87 -2.70 -31.69
CA VAL A 107 -3.01 -2.81 -30.24
C VAL A 107 -1.67 -2.54 -29.58
N ARG A 108 -1.61 -1.50 -28.74
CA ARG A 108 -0.45 -1.15 -27.93
C ARG A 108 -0.78 -1.32 -26.46
N ARG A 109 0.21 -1.73 -25.66
CA ARG A 109 0.02 -2.04 -24.25
C ARG A 109 1.15 -1.44 -23.43
N ALA A 110 0.80 -0.88 -22.29
CA ALA A 110 1.74 -0.46 -21.26
C ALA A 110 1.42 -1.23 -19.97
N ALA A 111 2.39 -1.99 -19.46
CA ALA A 111 2.26 -2.81 -18.27
C ALA A 111 2.98 -2.17 -17.07
N GLN A 112 2.81 -2.71 -15.86
CA GLN A 112 3.53 -2.24 -14.65
C GLN A 112 3.36 -0.74 -14.42
N LEU A 113 2.15 -0.24 -14.66
CA LEU A 113 1.79 1.15 -14.36
C LEU A 113 1.58 1.27 -12.85
N GLN A 114 2.12 2.32 -12.25
CA GLN A 114 1.66 2.76 -10.95
C GLN A 114 0.40 3.60 -11.17
N VAL A 115 -0.74 3.09 -10.72
CA VAL A 115 -2.02 3.78 -10.86
C VAL A 115 -2.36 4.43 -9.53
N ILE A 116 -2.60 5.74 -9.58
CA ILE A 116 -2.89 6.57 -8.42
C ILE A 116 -4.30 7.13 -8.58
N GLY A 117 -5.22 6.66 -7.73
CA GLY A 117 -6.48 7.31 -7.46
C GLY A 117 -6.23 8.47 -6.52
N ALA A 118 -6.38 9.70 -7.01
CA ALA A 118 -6.11 10.90 -6.23
C ALA A 118 -7.32 11.84 -6.24
N PRO A 119 -7.65 12.45 -5.08
CA PRO A 119 -8.63 13.52 -5.03
C PRO A 119 -7.98 14.86 -5.46
N PRO A 120 -8.75 15.89 -5.82
CA PRO A 120 -8.20 17.17 -6.27
C PRO A 120 -7.20 17.81 -5.29
N GLU A 121 -7.40 17.60 -3.99
CA GLU A 121 -6.58 18.08 -2.90
C GLU A 121 -5.12 17.59 -2.97
N PHE A 122 -4.88 16.42 -3.57
CA PHE A 122 -3.55 15.85 -3.74
C PHE A 122 -2.64 16.78 -4.53
N TRP A 123 -3.14 17.37 -5.61
CA TRP A 123 -2.35 18.20 -6.53
C TRP A 123 -1.84 19.50 -5.90
N SER A 124 -2.51 19.97 -4.85
CA SER A 124 -2.04 21.12 -4.05
C SER A 124 -0.76 20.82 -3.24
N LEU A 125 -0.39 19.54 -3.11
CA LEU A 125 0.82 19.09 -2.44
C LEU A 125 2.06 19.12 -3.35
N ALA A 126 1.92 19.43 -4.64
CA ALA A 126 3.04 19.52 -5.56
C ALA A 126 3.99 20.68 -5.16
N LEU A 127 5.25 20.65 -5.64
CA LEU A 127 6.24 21.70 -5.34
C LEU A 127 5.72 23.07 -5.75
N LYS A 128 5.18 23.16 -6.96
CA LYS A 128 4.37 24.27 -7.42
C LYS A 128 2.91 23.85 -7.31
N ARG A 129 2.07 24.62 -6.61
CA ARG A 129 0.65 24.27 -6.48
C ARG A 129 0.00 24.23 -7.87
N GLY A 130 -0.46 23.04 -8.27
CA GLY A 130 -1.13 22.78 -9.53
C GLY A 130 -2.64 22.56 -9.37
N ALA A 131 -3.38 22.66 -10.46
CA ALA A 131 -4.76 22.19 -10.54
C ALA A 131 -4.75 20.68 -10.84
N ALA A 132 -5.84 19.99 -10.47
CA ALA A 132 -6.00 18.59 -10.81
C ALA A 132 -6.18 18.45 -12.33
N PRO A 133 -5.34 17.64 -13.03
CA PRO A 133 -5.51 17.39 -14.45
C PRO A 133 -6.68 16.46 -14.75
N VAL A 134 -7.16 15.74 -13.73
CA VAL A 134 -8.35 14.88 -13.74
C VAL A 134 -9.11 15.11 -12.44
N GLU A 135 -10.40 15.45 -12.55
CA GLU A 135 -11.23 15.73 -11.38
C GLU A 135 -12.36 14.72 -11.20
N ARG A 136 -13.02 14.29 -12.29
CA ARG A 136 -14.20 13.43 -12.23
C ARG A 136 -14.33 12.54 -13.46
N GLY A 137 -15.11 11.47 -13.29
CA GLY A 137 -15.50 10.58 -14.37
C GLY A 137 -14.34 9.75 -14.92
N ASN A 138 -14.53 9.23 -16.13
CA ASN A 138 -13.58 8.29 -16.74
C ASN A 138 -12.45 9.04 -17.46
N GLU A 139 -11.74 9.91 -16.75
CA GLU A 139 -10.58 10.64 -17.24
C GLU A 139 -9.28 10.10 -16.62
N ILE A 140 -8.21 10.11 -17.41
CA ILE A 140 -6.89 9.65 -16.99
C ILE A 140 -5.80 10.63 -17.41
N ALA A 141 -4.89 10.94 -16.50
CA ALA A 141 -3.65 11.65 -16.81
C ALA A 141 -2.48 10.67 -16.81
N LEU A 142 -1.66 10.70 -17.86
CA LEU A 142 -0.56 9.76 -18.05
C LEU A 142 0.79 10.49 -17.99
N ALA A 143 1.81 9.86 -17.44
CA ALA A 143 3.18 10.30 -17.67
C ALA A 143 3.50 10.27 -19.18
N SER A 144 4.29 11.22 -19.67
CA SER A 144 4.68 11.30 -21.09
C SER A 144 5.26 10.01 -21.64
N SER A 145 6.12 9.33 -20.87
CA SER A 145 6.71 8.03 -21.25
C SER A 145 5.66 6.93 -21.47
N VAL A 146 4.59 6.92 -20.69
CA VAL A 146 3.49 5.95 -20.82
C VAL A 146 2.63 6.30 -22.04
N ALA A 147 2.37 7.59 -22.27
CA ALA A 147 1.62 8.04 -23.43
C ALA A 147 2.37 7.76 -24.75
N GLU A 148 3.69 7.92 -24.77
CA GLU A 148 4.55 7.60 -25.92
C GLU A 148 4.55 6.09 -26.23
N GLU A 149 4.66 5.24 -25.20
CA GLU A 149 4.64 3.78 -25.37
C GLU A 149 3.29 3.26 -25.89
N LEU A 150 2.19 3.81 -25.38
CA LEU A 150 0.85 3.56 -25.91
C LEU A 150 0.63 4.25 -27.27
N GLY A 151 1.42 5.27 -27.58
CA GLY A 151 1.29 6.19 -28.70
C GLY A 151 -0.08 6.85 -28.79
N VAL A 152 -0.54 7.38 -27.64
CA VAL A 152 -1.83 8.06 -27.46
C VAL A 152 -1.63 9.57 -27.27
N LYS A 153 -2.70 10.32 -27.50
CA LYS A 153 -2.79 11.77 -27.31
C LYS A 153 -3.96 12.11 -26.40
N VAL A 154 -4.01 13.37 -25.94
CA VAL A 154 -5.19 13.88 -25.23
C VAL A 154 -6.42 13.72 -26.12
N GLY A 155 -7.49 13.18 -25.54
CA GLY A 155 -8.74 12.83 -26.22
C GLY A 155 -8.86 11.35 -26.62
N ASP A 156 -7.77 10.59 -26.67
CA ASP A 156 -7.82 9.16 -27.00
C ASP A 156 -8.41 8.34 -25.86
N ALA A 157 -9.10 7.25 -26.20
CA ALA A 157 -9.67 6.32 -25.24
C ALA A 157 -8.76 5.11 -25.03
N ILE A 158 -8.41 4.81 -23.79
CA ILE A 158 -7.63 3.64 -23.38
C ILE A 158 -8.42 2.74 -22.44
N LEU A 159 -8.12 1.44 -22.44
CA LEU A 159 -8.65 0.49 -21.48
C LEU A 159 -7.65 0.31 -20.34
N LEU A 160 -7.98 0.80 -19.15
CA LEU A 160 -7.20 0.58 -17.93
C LEU A 160 -7.67 -0.73 -17.29
N ARG A 161 -6.71 -1.57 -16.91
CA ARG A 161 -6.93 -2.83 -16.18
C ARG A 161 -6.20 -2.78 -14.85
N LEU A 162 -6.93 -2.98 -13.78
CA LEU A 162 -6.43 -3.05 -12.41
C LEU A 162 -6.67 -4.47 -11.87
N PRO A 163 -5.80 -5.00 -11.00
CA PRO A 163 -6.09 -6.23 -10.29
C PRO A 163 -7.35 -6.03 -9.46
N ALA A 164 -8.28 -6.97 -9.53
CA ALA A 164 -9.46 -6.96 -8.69
C ALA A 164 -9.02 -7.03 -7.22
N ALA A 165 -9.68 -6.29 -6.34
CA ALA A 165 -9.44 -6.37 -4.90
C ALA A 165 -10.04 -7.67 -4.33
N SER A 166 -9.50 -8.83 -4.73
CA SER A 166 -9.97 -10.09 -4.19
C SER A 166 -9.48 -10.24 -2.75
N ARG A 167 -10.45 -10.41 -1.84
CA ARG A 167 -10.22 -10.69 -0.41
C ARG A 167 -9.59 -12.07 -0.16
N ILE A 168 -9.66 -12.96 -1.14
CA ILE A 168 -9.11 -14.32 -1.10
C ILE A 168 -8.10 -14.46 -2.24
N PRO A 169 -6.85 -14.90 -1.97
CA PRO A 169 -5.85 -15.11 -3.02
C PRO A 169 -6.39 -16.02 -4.13
N ALA A 170 -6.12 -15.68 -5.40
CA ALA A 170 -6.54 -16.50 -6.54
C ALA A 170 -5.95 -17.92 -6.52
N ASP A 171 -4.81 -18.09 -5.85
CA ASP A 171 -4.14 -19.38 -5.65
C ASP A 171 -4.76 -20.22 -4.51
N SER A 172 -5.74 -19.68 -3.77
CA SER A 172 -6.53 -20.42 -2.78
C SER A 172 -7.56 -21.30 -3.46
N THR A 173 -7.88 -22.44 -2.85
CA THR A 173 -9.01 -23.29 -3.28
C THR A 173 -10.36 -22.58 -3.19
N LEU A 174 -10.44 -21.49 -2.42
CA LEU A 174 -11.63 -20.65 -2.24
C LEU A 174 -11.57 -19.32 -3.05
N GLY A 175 -10.51 -19.10 -3.83
CA GLY A 175 -10.35 -17.90 -4.65
C GLY A 175 -11.01 -18.05 -6.03
N GLU A 176 -11.63 -16.98 -6.52
CA GLU A 176 -12.14 -16.94 -7.90
C GLU A 176 -11.00 -16.81 -8.90
N LYS A 177 -10.96 -17.71 -9.90
CA LYS A 177 -9.86 -17.80 -10.88
C LYS A 177 -10.13 -17.05 -12.18
N GLU A 178 -11.37 -16.66 -12.46
CA GLU A 178 -11.78 -16.16 -13.78
C GLU A 178 -11.85 -14.63 -13.87
N GLU A 179 -12.02 -13.90 -12.74
CA GLU A 179 -12.22 -12.44 -12.74
C GLU A 179 -11.20 -11.70 -11.87
N THR A 180 -9.91 -11.92 -12.13
CA THR A 180 -8.81 -11.36 -11.32
C THR A 180 -8.50 -9.88 -11.62
N ALA A 181 -9.22 -9.23 -12.53
CA ALA A 181 -8.92 -7.86 -12.96
C ALA A 181 -10.15 -7.06 -13.35
N ALA A 182 -10.33 -5.91 -12.71
CA ALA A 182 -11.33 -4.92 -13.08
C ALA A 182 -10.82 -4.07 -14.25
N SER A 183 -11.65 -3.85 -15.27
CA SER A 183 -11.28 -3.11 -16.48
C SER A 183 -12.28 -2.00 -16.80
N ARG A 184 -11.80 -0.81 -17.14
CA ARG A 184 -12.65 0.32 -17.52
C ARG A 184 -11.99 1.20 -18.56
N ARG A 185 -12.82 1.76 -19.45
CA ARG A 185 -12.35 2.68 -20.51
C ARG A 185 -12.24 4.09 -19.95
N PHE A 186 -11.08 4.72 -20.13
CA PHE A 186 -10.79 6.10 -19.76
C PHE A 186 -10.41 6.92 -20.98
N THR A 187 -10.73 8.21 -20.96
CA THR A 187 -10.27 9.20 -21.94
C THR A 187 -9.02 9.89 -21.39
N VAL A 188 -7.96 9.96 -22.19
CA VAL A 188 -6.73 10.66 -21.82
C VAL A 188 -7.03 12.17 -21.75
N ALA A 189 -7.08 12.72 -20.54
CA ALA A 189 -7.35 14.14 -20.32
C ALA A 189 -6.07 14.98 -20.33
N ALA A 190 -4.96 14.40 -19.84
CA ALA A 190 -3.67 15.08 -19.79
C ALA A 190 -2.50 14.11 -20.00
N ILE A 191 -1.42 14.65 -20.55
CA ILE A 191 -0.11 14.00 -20.61
C ILE A 191 0.85 14.89 -19.82
N LEU A 192 1.44 14.33 -18.77
CA LEU A 192 2.19 15.08 -17.77
C LEU A 192 3.70 15.01 -18.06
N ASP A 193 4.34 16.16 -18.02
CA ASP A 193 5.79 16.30 -18.20
C ASP A 193 6.52 15.94 -16.88
N PRO A 194 7.57 15.11 -16.92
CA PRO A 194 8.37 14.77 -15.73
C PRO A 194 9.10 15.97 -15.10
N ASP A 195 9.30 17.06 -15.84
CA ASP A 195 9.99 18.27 -15.37
C ASP A 195 9.04 19.39 -14.94
N ASP A 196 7.72 19.20 -15.03
CA ASP A 196 6.75 20.15 -14.49
C ASP A 196 6.55 19.96 -12.98
N ASP A 197 7.14 20.86 -12.19
CA ASP A 197 7.03 20.91 -10.73
C ASP A 197 5.59 21.13 -10.22
N ALA A 198 4.64 21.47 -11.10
CA ALA A 198 3.21 21.53 -10.77
C ALA A 198 2.49 20.19 -10.84
N THR A 199 3.17 19.16 -11.35
CA THR A 199 2.61 17.84 -11.57
C THR A 199 3.32 16.81 -10.70
N PHE A 200 2.58 15.78 -10.31
CA PHE A 200 3.12 14.63 -9.61
C PHE A 200 3.60 13.53 -10.57
N THR A 201 4.02 13.88 -11.79
CA THR A 201 4.42 12.90 -12.82
C THR A 201 5.43 11.89 -12.30
N ARG A 202 6.38 12.33 -11.47
CA ARG A 202 7.42 11.48 -10.86
C ARG A 202 7.05 10.93 -9.48
N PHE A 203 5.79 11.03 -9.04
CA PHE A 203 5.36 10.55 -7.74
C PHE A 203 5.76 9.10 -7.53
N SER A 204 6.58 8.85 -6.52
CA SER A 204 7.02 7.49 -6.19
C SER A 204 7.43 7.40 -4.73
N LEU A 205 7.04 6.29 -4.11
CA LEU A 205 7.45 5.94 -2.76
C LEU A 205 8.73 5.09 -2.76
N ARG A 206 9.19 4.67 -3.94
CA ARG A 206 10.41 3.88 -4.10
C ARG A 206 11.57 4.80 -4.46
N PRO A 207 12.72 4.69 -3.77
CA PRO A 207 13.91 5.45 -4.13
C PRO A 207 14.48 4.90 -5.45
N SER A 208 14.05 5.48 -6.58
CA SER A 208 14.50 5.11 -7.92
C SER A 208 14.89 6.34 -8.73
N GLN A 209 15.97 6.22 -9.51
CA GLN A 209 16.35 7.25 -10.48
C GLN A 209 15.52 7.14 -11.77
N GLN A 210 14.97 5.95 -12.07
CA GLN A 210 14.08 5.76 -13.21
C GLN A 210 12.77 6.50 -12.97
N ALA A 211 12.26 7.16 -14.01
CA ALA A 211 10.96 7.82 -13.93
C ALA A 211 9.86 6.76 -13.74
N PRO A 212 8.96 6.93 -12.75
CA PRO A 212 7.87 6.00 -12.53
C PRO A 212 6.87 6.05 -13.67
N ARG A 213 6.20 4.92 -13.92
CA ARG A 213 5.19 4.77 -14.97
C ARG A 213 3.82 5.13 -14.41
N ASN A 214 3.62 6.40 -14.10
CA ASN A 214 2.44 6.88 -13.40
C ASN A 214 1.24 7.08 -14.32
N ALA A 215 0.07 6.69 -13.82
CA ALA A 215 -1.24 7.00 -14.36
C ALA A 215 -2.13 7.51 -13.22
N PHE A 216 -2.74 8.67 -13.39
CA PHE A 216 -3.61 9.29 -12.39
C PHE A 216 -5.06 9.25 -12.85
N VAL A 217 -5.94 8.84 -11.95
CA VAL A 217 -7.40 8.84 -12.15
C VAL A 217 -8.08 9.48 -10.93
N PRO A 218 -9.32 9.97 -11.05
CA PRO A 218 -10.07 10.43 -9.89
C PRO A 218 -10.21 9.31 -8.85
N LEU A 219 -10.03 9.63 -7.57
CA LEU A 219 -10.13 8.66 -6.47
C LEU A 219 -11.46 7.89 -6.49
N GLU A 220 -12.57 8.62 -6.59
CA GLU A 220 -13.93 8.05 -6.66
C GLU A 220 -14.08 7.05 -7.82
N THR A 221 -13.52 7.36 -8.99
CA THR A 221 -13.62 6.48 -10.17
C THR A 221 -12.80 5.21 -9.99
N MET A 222 -11.67 5.28 -9.29
CA MET A 222 -10.87 4.10 -8.95
C MET A 222 -11.53 3.24 -7.87
N GLN A 223 -12.15 3.88 -6.87
CA GLN A 223 -12.90 3.20 -5.81
C GLN A 223 -14.06 2.39 -6.41
N ASP A 224 -14.87 3.01 -7.26
CA ASP A 224 -15.99 2.36 -7.97
C ASP A 224 -15.49 1.23 -8.89
N LEU A 225 -14.38 1.43 -9.61
CA LEU A 225 -13.78 0.36 -10.43
C LEU A 225 -13.33 -0.85 -9.62
N LEU A 226 -12.93 -0.67 -8.37
CA LEU A 226 -12.42 -1.74 -7.50
C LEU A 226 -13.47 -2.26 -6.52
N GLU A 227 -14.71 -1.74 -6.53
CA GLU A 227 -15.75 -2.01 -5.54
C GLU A 227 -15.31 -1.69 -4.09
N LEU A 228 -14.56 -0.60 -3.95
CA LEU A 228 -13.98 -0.10 -2.70
C LEU A 228 -14.47 1.32 -2.40
N ASP A 229 -15.77 1.57 -2.54
CA ASP A 229 -16.40 2.88 -2.32
C ASP A 229 -16.04 3.48 -0.96
N GLY A 230 -15.59 4.73 -0.96
CA GLY A 230 -15.20 5.45 0.26
C GLY A 230 -14.04 4.82 1.01
N LYS A 231 -13.17 4.06 0.33
CA LYS A 231 -11.95 3.48 0.89
C LYS A 231 -10.68 4.00 0.24
N ALA A 232 -9.59 3.99 0.99
CA ALA A 232 -8.25 4.34 0.56
C ALA A 232 -7.24 3.36 1.17
N ASN A 233 -6.05 3.25 0.58
CA ASN A 233 -4.98 2.41 1.13
C ASN A 233 -3.69 3.19 1.42
N ALA A 234 -3.70 4.50 1.15
CA ALA A 234 -2.59 5.38 1.45
C ALA A 234 -3.09 6.75 1.92
N VAL A 235 -2.30 7.42 2.76
CA VAL A 235 -2.52 8.82 3.15
C VAL A 235 -1.23 9.59 2.90
N ALA A 236 -1.29 10.63 2.07
CA ALA A 236 -0.21 11.59 1.92
C ALA A 236 -0.32 12.68 2.99
N LEU A 237 0.76 12.89 3.73
CA LEU A 237 0.85 13.89 4.80
C LEU A 237 1.82 14.98 4.39
N SER A 238 1.36 16.23 4.50
CA SER A 238 2.17 17.42 4.26
C SER A 238 2.03 18.36 5.44
N ALA A 239 3.12 18.61 6.14
CA ALA A 239 3.19 19.64 7.16
C ALA A 239 3.32 21.00 6.46
N ASN A 240 2.34 21.87 6.62
CA ASN A 240 2.38 23.18 6.00
C ASN A 240 3.13 24.16 6.92
N GLU A 241 4.25 24.69 6.41
CA GLU A 241 5.06 25.81 6.91
C GLU A 241 5.68 25.65 8.31
N LEU A 242 6.85 26.30 8.47
CA LEU A 242 7.60 26.37 9.71
C LEU A 242 6.66 26.69 10.87
N GLY A 243 6.78 25.96 11.99
CA GLY A 243 6.09 26.36 13.22
C GLY A 243 6.43 27.82 13.56
N PRO A 244 5.63 28.50 14.41
CA PRO A 244 5.84 29.91 14.78
C PRO A 244 7.28 30.25 15.23
N ASP A 245 8.05 29.26 15.66
CA ASP A 245 9.44 29.38 16.09
C ASP A 245 10.50 29.15 14.98
N GLY A 246 10.11 29.00 13.71
CA GLY A 246 11.06 28.72 12.63
C GLY A 246 11.72 27.34 12.69
N ALA A 247 11.19 26.44 13.53
CA ALA A 247 11.67 25.06 13.63
C ALA A 247 11.19 24.25 12.43
N LEU A 248 12.08 23.38 11.91
CA LEU A 248 11.71 22.38 10.91
C LEU A 248 10.51 21.57 11.43
N PRO A 249 9.47 21.34 10.60
CA PRO A 249 8.34 20.52 11.02
C PRO A 249 8.87 19.16 11.47
N ARG A 250 8.49 18.74 12.69
CA ARG A 250 8.82 17.40 13.17
C ARG A 250 8.19 16.40 12.19
N PRO A 251 8.90 15.33 11.80
CA PRO A 251 8.29 14.30 10.97
C PRO A 251 7.01 13.83 11.67
N ILE A 252 5.90 13.87 10.94
CA ILE A 252 4.63 13.31 11.40
C ILE A 252 4.83 11.79 11.37
N ILE A 253 5.36 11.26 12.46
CA ILE A 253 5.43 9.82 12.66
C ILE A 253 4.06 9.45 13.21
N ALA A 254 3.17 9.02 12.33
CA ALA A 254 1.82 8.53 12.63
C ALA A 254 1.80 7.24 13.50
N GLU A 255 2.82 7.03 14.33
CA GLU A 255 2.98 5.88 15.21
C GLU A 255 2.35 6.10 16.59
N LYS A 256 1.93 7.32 16.93
CA LYS A 256 1.32 7.59 18.24
C LYS A 256 -0.12 8.06 18.11
N ARG A 257 -1.00 7.44 18.89
CA ARG A 257 -2.37 7.91 19.21
C ARG A 257 -2.42 9.40 19.60
N GLU A 258 -1.29 9.93 20.09
CA GLU A 258 -1.07 11.35 20.39
C GLU A 258 -1.22 12.29 19.18
N ASP A 259 -1.09 11.79 17.95
CA ASP A 259 -1.30 12.58 16.73
C ASP A 259 -2.78 12.61 16.29
N GLY A 260 -3.70 12.01 17.07
CA GLY A 260 -5.15 12.09 16.83
C GLY A 260 -5.68 11.11 15.78
N LEU A 261 -4.85 10.20 15.28
CA LEU A 261 -5.29 9.10 14.42
C LEU A 261 -6.02 8.05 15.29
N LEU A 262 -7.30 7.85 15.01
CA LEU A 262 -8.18 6.94 15.79
C LEU A 262 -8.92 5.97 14.84
N PRO A 263 -8.24 4.95 14.29
CA PRO A 263 -8.88 4.00 13.39
C PRO A 263 -9.93 3.16 14.12
N GLU A 264 -11.02 2.84 13.41
CA GLU A 264 -11.98 1.85 13.86
C GLU A 264 -11.48 0.43 13.57
N VAL A 265 -12.12 -0.56 14.20
CA VAL A 265 -11.87 -1.98 13.95
C VAL A 265 -12.04 -2.32 12.46
N SER A 266 -13.00 -1.66 11.79
CA SER A 266 -13.26 -1.82 10.35
C SER A 266 -12.11 -1.33 9.46
N ASP A 267 -11.31 -0.35 9.91
CA ASP A 267 -10.16 0.18 9.17
C ASP A 267 -8.98 -0.80 9.16
N TYR A 268 -8.94 -1.74 10.11
CA TYR A 268 -7.99 -2.86 10.14
C TYR A 268 -8.48 -4.09 9.35
N GLY A 269 -9.63 -3.99 8.67
CA GLY A 269 -10.26 -5.13 7.99
C GLY A 269 -10.92 -6.12 8.95
N LEU A 270 -11.14 -5.74 10.21
CA LEU A 270 -11.74 -6.59 11.24
C LEU A 270 -13.25 -6.33 11.36
N LYS A 271 -13.99 -7.38 11.70
CA LYS A 271 -15.43 -7.34 11.97
C LYS A 271 -15.70 -7.99 13.32
N VAL A 272 -16.42 -7.29 14.17
CA VAL A 272 -16.86 -7.78 15.48
C VAL A 272 -18.38 -7.77 15.50
N GLU A 273 -18.98 -8.95 15.60
CA GLU A 273 -20.43 -9.14 15.53
C GLU A 273 -20.93 -9.88 16.75
N ARG A 274 -22.03 -9.40 17.32
CA ARG A 274 -22.71 -10.13 18.40
C ARG A 274 -23.73 -11.08 17.80
N ILE A 275 -23.47 -12.37 17.92
CA ILE A 275 -24.37 -13.42 17.48
C ILE A 275 -25.25 -13.86 18.65
N LYS A 276 -26.54 -14.12 18.37
CA LYS A 276 -27.49 -14.69 19.32
C LYS A 276 -28.16 -15.90 18.65
N LEU A 277 -28.21 -17.03 19.34
CA LEU A 277 -28.76 -18.30 18.85
C LEU A 277 -29.74 -18.91 19.87
N GLY A 278 -30.65 -19.75 19.36
CA GLY A 278 -31.65 -20.51 20.13
C GLY A 278 -32.99 -19.78 20.31
N GLU A 279 -34.03 -20.55 20.68
CA GLU A 279 -35.32 -19.98 21.09
C GLU A 279 -35.11 -19.08 22.32
N ASN A 280 -35.48 -17.80 22.21
CA ASN A 280 -35.25 -16.74 23.20
C ASN A 280 -33.80 -16.23 23.37
N ASN A 281 -32.91 -16.40 22.37
CA ASN A 281 -31.52 -15.90 22.44
C ASN A 281 -30.72 -16.47 23.64
N GLN A 282 -30.93 -17.74 23.98
CA GLN A 282 -30.27 -18.39 25.11
C GLN A 282 -28.75 -18.42 24.98
N HIS A 283 -28.23 -18.44 23.76
CA HIS A 283 -26.79 -18.41 23.49
C HIS A 283 -26.42 -17.08 22.85
N ALA A 284 -25.37 -16.43 23.35
CA ALA A 284 -24.83 -15.22 22.75
C ALA A 284 -23.31 -15.23 22.82
N TYR A 285 -22.65 -14.90 21.72
CA TYR A 285 -21.20 -14.80 21.63
C TYR A 285 -20.78 -13.65 20.72
N LEU A 286 -19.52 -13.23 20.84
CA LEU A 286 -18.90 -12.27 19.93
C LEU A 286 -18.12 -13.05 18.88
N ARG A 287 -18.44 -12.83 17.62
CA ARG A 287 -17.66 -13.31 16.48
C ARG A 287 -16.70 -12.22 16.06
N ILE A 288 -15.40 -12.51 16.14
CA ILE A 288 -14.33 -11.67 15.60
C ILE A 288 -13.83 -12.35 14.33
N SER A 289 -13.89 -11.62 13.22
CA SER A 289 -13.46 -12.12 11.90
C SER A 289 -12.68 -11.04 11.16
N ALA A 290 -11.96 -11.43 10.12
CA ALA A 290 -11.27 -10.49 9.23
C ALA A 290 -11.78 -10.63 7.80
N ASP A 291 -11.53 -9.62 6.97
CA ASP A 291 -11.81 -9.63 5.54
C ASP A 291 -10.76 -10.38 4.69
N ARG A 292 -9.98 -11.24 5.34
CA ARG A 292 -8.92 -12.09 4.79
C ARG A 292 -9.11 -13.53 5.28
N LEU A 293 -8.44 -14.47 4.62
CA LEU A 293 -8.57 -15.90 4.92
C LEU A 293 -8.18 -16.27 6.37
N VAL A 294 -7.19 -15.58 6.94
CA VAL A 294 -6.64 -15.89 8.28
C VAL A 294 -6.54 -14.62 9.10
N LEU A 295 -6.98 -14.67 10.36
CA LEU A 295 -6.80 -13.59 11.32
C LEU A 295 -5.29 -13.33 11.54
N PRO A 296 -4.83 -12.07 11.52
CA PRO A 296 -3.42 -11.79 11.77
C PRO A 296 -3.01 -12.23 13.20
N PRO A 297 -1.80 -12.79 13.41
CA PRO A 297 -1.37 -13.27 14.72
C PRO A 297 -1.48 -12.22 15.84
N HIS A 298 -1.11 -10.96 15.55
CA HIS A 298 -1.21 -9.87 16.52
C HIS A 298 -2.66 -9.57 16.94
N VAL A 299 -3.65 -9.79 16.07
CA VAL A 299 -5.06 -9.64 16.43
C VAL A 299 -5.49 -10.76 17.36
N VAL A 300 -5.03 -11.98 17.10
CA VAL A 300 -5.30 -13.14 17.97
C VAL A 300 -4.71 -12.91 19.36
N GLU A 301 -3.44 -12.50 19.45
CA GLU A 301 -2.78 -12.16 20.72
C GLU A 301 -3.55 -11.10 21.52
N VAL A 302 -3.98 -10.02 20.86
CA VAL A 302 -4.76 -8.96 21.52
C VAL A 302 -6.12 -9.47 21.99
N VAL A 303 -6.79 -10.33 21.22
CA VAL A 303 -8.08 -10.92 21.61
C VAL A 303 -7.90 -11.88 22.78
N ASP A 304 -6.86 -12.71 22.76
CA ASP A 304 -6.54 -13.63 23.86
C ASP A 304 -6.26 -12.87 25.15
N ASP A 305 -5.50 -11.78 25.08
CA ASP A 305 -5.22 -10.93 26.24
C ASP A 305 -6.47 -10.22 26.78
N LEU A 306 -7.31 -9.67 25.89
CA LEU A 306 -8.53 -8.95 26.27
C LEU A 306 -9.60 -9.87 26.87
N TYR A 307 -9.68 -11.11 26.38
CA TYR A 307 -10.73 -12.07 26.73
C TYR A 307 -10.22 -13.30 27.48
N ALA A 308 -9.01 -13.26 28.03
CA ALA A 308 -8.38 -14.37 28.78
C ALA A 308 -9.30 -15.00 29.84
N ASN A 309 -10.15 -14.18 30.49
CA ASN A 309 -11.07 -14.61 31.54
C ASN A 309 -12.48 -14.96 31.05
N SER A 310 -12.81 -14.70 29.79
CA SER A 310 -14.15 -14.90 29.21
C SER A 310 -14.25 -16.15 28.34
N GLY A 311 -13.13 -16.80 28.05
CA GLY A 311 -13.05 -17.93 27.14
C GLY A 311 -13.02 -17.47 25.69
N VAL A 312 -11.94 -17.81 24.97
CA VAL A 312 -11.81 -17.58 23.53
C VAL A 312 -11.90 -18.93 22.84
N GLN A 313 -12.76 -19.03 21.82
CA GLN A 313 -12.88 -20.21 20.98
C GLN A 313 -12.26 -19.91 19.61
N PRO A 314 -11.03 -20.36 19.32
CA PRO A 314 -10.50 -20.31 17.97
C PRO A 314 -11.36 -21.19 17.05
N VAL A 315 -11.62 -20.67 15.85
CA VAL A 315 -12.41 -21.36 14.82
C VAL A 315 -11.63 -21.28 13.52
N VAL A 316 -11.34 -22.45 12.94
CA VAL A 316 -10.65 -22.55 11.65
C VAL A 316 -11.54 -23.26 10.66
N THR A 317 -11.96 -22.56 9.61
CA THR A 317 -12.75 -23.16 8.54
C THR A 317 -11.85 -23.45 7.34
N TYR A 318 -11.88 -24.68 6.84
CA TYR A 318 -11.12 -25.07 5.65
C TYR A 318 -11.95 -25.96 4.72
N LEU A 319 -11.55 -26.00 3.45
CA LEU A 319 -12.16 -26.85 2.44
C LEU A 319 -11.38 -28.16 2.36
N ALA A 320 -11.98 -29.27 2.78
CA ALA A 320 -11.46 -30.59 2.55
C ALA A 320 -11.77 -31.03 1.12
N ASN A 321 -10.74 -31.35 0.35
CA ASN A 321 -10.91 -31.82 -1.02
C ASN A 321 -11.69 -33.14 -1.10
N ARG A 322 -11.56 -34.00 -0.09
CA ARG A 322 -12.27 -35.28 0.02
C ARG A 322 -12.34 -35.77 1.46
N ILE A 323 -13.52 -36.20 1.89
CA ILE A 323 -13.74 -37.00 3.12
C ILE A 323 -14.16 -38.40 2.66
N ALA A 324 -13.59 -39.45 3.26
CA ALA A 324 -13.85 -40.83 2.84
C ALA A 324 -14.04 -41.76 4.04
N ALA A 325 -14.96 -42.71 3.90
CA ALA A 325 -15.23 -43.78 4.85
C ALA A 325 -15.41 -45.08 4.06
N GLY A 326 -14.51 -46.05 4.25
CA GLY A 326 -14.48 -47.26 3.45
C GLY A 326 -14.33 -46.97 1.94
N GLU A 327 -15.28 -47.45 1.14
CA GLU A 327 -15.31 -47.22 -0.31
C GLU A 327 -16.06 -45.95 -0.73
N LYS A 328 -16.76 -45.28 0.20
CA LYS A 328 -17.52 -44.06 -0.09
C LYS A 328 -16.69 -42.82 0.19
N SER A 329 -16.96 -41.76 -0.59
CA SER A 329 -16.31 -40.47 -0.36
C SER A 329 -17.15 -39.30 -0.83
N ILE A 330 -17.10 -38.20 -0.09
CA ILE A 330 -17.67 -36.91 -0.45
C ILE A 330 -16.55 -35.92 -0.82
N PRO A 331 -16.63 -35.27 -1.99
CA PRO A 331 -15.65 -34.26 -2.39
C PRO A 331 -15.99 -32.87 -1.83
N TYR A 332 -15.00 -31.98 -1.79
CA TYR A 332 -15.16 -30.53 -1.56
C TYR A 332 -16.11 -30.17 -0.40
N SER A 333 -15.76 -30.57 0.81
CA SER A 333 -16.55 -30.35 2.02
C SER A 333 -15.94 -29.29 2.91
N THR A 334 -16.74 -28.36 3.42
CA THR A 334 -16.29 -27.38 4.41
C THR A 334 -16.21 -28.05 5.78
N ILE A 335 -15.03 -28.02 6.40
CA ILE A 335 -14.79 -28.51 7.75
C ILE A 335 -14.44 -27.34 8.65
N VAL A 336 -14.96 -27.36 9.87
CA VAL A 336 -14.68 -26.36 10.90
C VAL A 336 -13.95 -27.05 12.05
N GLY A 337 -12.72 -26.60 12.32
CA GLY A 337 -11.94 -26.97 13.49
C GLY A 337 -12.23 -26.02 14.64
N VAL A 338 -12.54 -26.57 15.80
CA VAL A 338 -12.86 -25.89 17.06
C VAL A 338 -12.42 -26.78 18.22
N ASP A 339 -12.17 -26.18 19.38
CA ASP A 339 -11.96 -26.93 20.61
C ASP A 339 -13.31 -27.49 21.10
N SER A 340 -13.38 -28.80 21.25
CA SER A 340 -14.63 -29.45 21.65
C SER A 340 -14.87 -29.29 23.15
N THR A 341 -15.81 -28.41 23.49
CA THR A 341 -16.25 -28.19 24.87
C THR A 341 -17.75 -28.50 25.00
N ALA A 342 -18.22 -28.85 26.19
CA ALA A 342 -19.64 -29.11 26.42
C ALA A 342 -20.52 -27.85 26.27
N GLU A 343 -19.89 -26.66 26.25
CA GLU A 343 -20.54 -25.36 26.05
C GLU A 343 -20.62 -24.99 24.56
N LEU A 344 -19.87 -25.70 23.70
CA LEU A 344 -19.89 -25.51 22.26
C LEU A 344 -21.22 -26.04 21.70
N GLY A 345 -22.15 -25.15 21.37
CA GLY A 345 -23.46 -25.59 20.91
C GLY A 345 -24.36 -24.50 20.34
N PRO A 346 -25.46 -24.90 19.70
CA PRO A 346 -26.26 -26.11 20.00
C PRO A 346 -25.88 -27.36 19.18
N LEU A 347 -24.86 -28.12 19.60
CA LEU A 347 -24.47 -29.41 19.02
C LEU A 347 -24.87 -30.50 20.02
N LEU A 348 -26.05 -31.07 19.83
CA LEU A 348 -26.63 -32.07 20.71
C LEU A 348 -26.71 -33.42 20.00
N ASP A 349 -26.50 -34.50 20.74
CA ASP A 349 -26.79 -35.86 20.29
C ASP A 349 -28.30 -36.16 20.29
N ASP A 350 -28.70 -37.35 19.83
CA ASP A 350 -30.09 -37.81 19.82
C ASP A 350 -30.74 -37.85 21.22
N ALA A 351 -29.93 -37.87 22.28
CA ALA A 351 -30.38 -37.84 23.67
C ALA A 351 -30.44 -36.41 24.24
N GLY A 352 -30.18 -35.38 23.43
CA GLY A 352 -30.18 -33.97 23.83
C GLY A 352 -28.98 -33.56 24.68
N LYS A 353 -27.89 -34.34 24.67
CA LYS A 353 -26.66 -34.01 25.41
C LYS A 353 -25.63 -33.34 24.50
N PRO A 354 -24.80 -32.43 25.03
CA PRO A 354 -23.73 -31.81 24.26
C PRO A 354 -22.76 -32.85 23.68
N ILE A 355 -22.47 -32.73 22.39
CA ILE A 355 -21.47 -33.54 21.71
C ILE A 355 -20.08 -33.04 22.12
N LYS A 356 -19.30 -33.92 22.77
CA LYS A 356 -17.90 -33.65 23.09
C LYS A 356 -17.01 -34.68 22.38
N LEU A 357 -16.23 -34.20 21.44
CA LEU A 357 -15.33 -34.98 20.60
C LEU A 357 -14.01 -35.23 21.32
N ALA A 358 -13.49 -36.45 21.18
CA ALA A 358 -12.09 -36.76 21.45
C ALA A 358 -11.17 -36.26 20.32
N ASP A 359 -9.84 -36.32 20.54
CA ASP A 359 -8.83 -35.82 19.59
C ASP A 359 -8.88 -36.49 18.21
N ASP A 360 -9.45 -37.70 18.12
CA ASP A 360 -9.59 -38.51 16.92
C ASP A 360 -11.03 -38.63 16.40
N GLU A 361 -11.95 -37.81 16.92
CA GLU A 361 -13.36 -37.83 16.54
C GLU A 361 -13.76 -36.60 15.70
N VAL A 362 -14.75 -36.81 14.83
CA VAL A 362 -15.36 -35.74 14.03
C VAL A 362 -16.87 -35.85 14.10
N ALA A 363 -17.55 -34.72 14.27
CA ALA A 363 -18.99 -34.64 14.12
C ALA A 363 -19.34 -34.42 12.64
N LEU A 364 -20.23 -35.24 12.10
CA LEU A 364 -20.78 -35.09 10.75
C LEU A 364 -22.24 -34.66 10.86
N ASN A 365 -22.69 -33.83 9.91
CA ASN A 365 -24.12 -33.57 9.77
C ASN A 365 -24.82 -34.78 9.13
N ASP A 366 -26.14 -34.84 9.25
CA ASP A 366 -26.96 -35.96 8.76
C ASP A 366 -26.71 -36.26 7.29
N TRP A 367 -26.49 -35.23 6.46
CA TRP A 367 -26.20 -35.40 5.05
C TRP A 367 -24.88 -36.12 4.81
N ALA A 368 -23.78 -35.67 5.43
CA ALA A 368 -22.46 -36.27 5.27
C ALA A 368 -22.41 -37.69 5.84
N ALA A 369 -23.09 -37.94 6.96
CA ALA A 369 -23.22 -39.28 7.52
C ALA A 369 -23.95 -40.23 6.54
N ASN A 370 -25.10 -39.82 5.99
CA ASN A 370 -25.85 -40.64 5.04
C ASN A 370 -25.07 -40.98 3.76
N GLU A 371 -24.31 -40.01 3.23
CA GLU A 371 -23.48 -40.23 2.03
C GLU A 371 -22.30 -41.17 2.30
N LEU A 372 -21.71 -41.11 3.50
CA LEU A 372 -20.58 -41.96 3.88
C LEU A 372 -20.99 -43.37 4.35
N GLY A 373 -22.28 -43.57 4.67
CA GLY A 373 -22.80 -44.85 5.19
C GLY A 373 -22.41 -45.07 6.64
#